data_AF-A0A6N7D8Y3-F1
#
_entry.id   AF-A0A6N7D8Y3-F1
#
_cell.length_a   1.000
_cell.length_b   1.000
_cell.length_c   1.000
_cell.angle_alpha   90.00
_cell.angle_beta   90.00
_cell.angle_gamma   90.00
#
_symmetry.space_group_name_H-M   'P 1'
#
loop_
_entity.id
_entity.type
_entity.pdbx_description
1 polymer ?
#
loop_
_entity_poly.entity_id
_entity_poly.type
_entity_poly.pdbx_seq_one_letter_code
_entity_poly.pdbx_strand_id
1 'polypeptide(L)' 'MKTLRLRPGRDRSLLRRHPWIFESAIAKGGGDSGETVRVESAEGAFLAWAAFSPSSRIRARA' A
#
# COMPACT_ATOMS: atom_id res chain seq x y z
N MET A 1 -8.66 -1.39 11.49
CA MET A 1 -7.39 -1.44 10.73
C MET A 1 -7.67 -0.91 9.34
N LYS A 2 -7.00 0.15 8.91
CA LYS A 2 -7.30 0.77 7.61
C LYS A 2 -6.68 -0.03 6.46
N THR A 3 -7.21 0.17 5.25
CA THR A 3 -6.80 -0.54 4.04
C THR A 3 -6.35 0.44 2.97
N LEU A 4 -5.24 0.13 2.30
CA LEU A 4 -4.81 0.73 1.05
C LEU A 4 -5.17 -0.17 -0.12
N ARG A 5 -5.91 0.35 -1.09
CA ARG A 5 -6.16 -0.34 -2.35
C ARG A 5 -5.28 0.24 -3.44
N LEU A 6 -4.54 -0.63 -4.12
CA LEU A 6 -3.67 -0.23 -5.22
C LEU A 6 -4.48 -0.02 -6.51
N ARG A 7 -3.93 0.79 -7.41
CA ARG A 7 -4.43 0.91 -8.79
C ARG A 7 -4.17 -0.40 -9.56
N PRO A 8 -4.98 -0.72 -10.59
CA PRO A 8 -4.75 -1.90 -11.42
C PRO A 8 -3.31 -1.99 -11.93
N GLY A 9 -2.69 -3.16 -11.81
CA GLY A 9 -1.32 -3.43 -12.26
C GLY A 9 -0.19 -2.83 -11.40
N ARG A 10 -0.49 -2.13 -10.29
CA ARG A 10 0.51 -1.56 -9.36
C ARG A 10 0.87 -2.49 -8.20
N ASP A 11 0.32 -3.69 -8.19
CA ASP A 11 0.59 -4.80 -7.28
C ASP A 11 1.84 -5.61 -7.67
N ARG A 12 2.26 -5.58 -8.94
CA ARG A 12 3.41 -6.34 -9.45
C ARG A 12 4.70 -6.17 -8.64
N SER A 13 4.99 -4.96 -8.16
CA SER A 13 6.18 -4.69 -7.34
C SER A 13 6.09 -5.42 -6.00
N LEU A 14 4.93 -5.41 -5.35
CA LEU A 14 4.69 -6.11 -4.09
C LEU A 14 4.74 -7.63 -4.26
N LEU A 15 4.17 -8.16 -5.35
CA LEU A 15 4.26 -9.58 -5.68
C LEU A 15 5.72 -10.05 -5.87
N ARG A 16 6.60 -9.13 -6.31
CA ARG A 16 8.05 -9.35 -6.39
C ARG A 16 8.80 -9.01 -5.09
N ARG A 17 8.09 -8.83 -3.98
CA ARG A 17 8.61 -8.51 -2.64
C ARG A 17 9.40 -7.20 -2.59
N HIS A 18 9.09 -6.24 -3.46
CA HIS A 18 9.61 -4.90 -3.33
C HIS A 18 8.96 -4.20 -2.12
N PRO A 19 9.73 -3.65 -1.16
CA PRO A 19 9.19 -3.19 0.11
C PRO A 19 8.43 -1.86 0.02
N TRP A 20 8.61 -1.08 -1.05
CA TRP A 20 8.04 0.26 -1.15
C TRP A 20 6.76 0.33 -1.96
N ILE A 21 5.77 1.02 -1.40
CA ILE A 21 4.51 1.37 -2.04
C ILE A 21 4.51 2.89 -2.24
N PHE A 22 4.56 3.34 -3.49
CA PHE A 22 4.57 4.76 -3.82
C PHE A 22 3.16 5.38 -3.77
N GLU A 23 3.03 6.68 -3.49
CA GLU A 23 1.71 7.32 -3.45
C GLU A 23 0.92 7.17 -4.77
N SER A 24 1.63 7.20 -5.91
CA SER A 24 1.04 7.06 -7.24
C SER A 24 0.47 5.67 -7.50
N ALA A 25 0.85 4.67 -6.69
CA ALA A 25 0.32 3.32 -6.77
C ALA A 25 -1.04 3.17 -6.06
N ILE A 26 -1.43 4.11 -5.21
CA ILE A 26 -2.65 4.00 -4.40
C ILE A 26 -3.84 4.57 -5.16
N ALA A 27 -4.93 3.80 -5.16
CA ALA A 27 -6.22 4.20 -5.71
C ALA A 27 -7.09 4.85 -4.63
N LYS A 28 -7.13 4.25 -3.43
CA LYS A 28 -7.88 4.78 -2.28
C LYS A 28 -7.37 4.21 -0.96
N GLY A 29 -7.76 4.87 0.12
CA GLY A 29 -7.39 4.49 1.49
C GLY A 29 -6.36 5.44 2.09
N GLY A 30 -6.00 5.17 3.33
CA GLY A 30 -5.04 5.96 4.09
C GLY A 30 -4.76 5.32 5.44
N GLY A 31 -3.95 6.00 6.24
CA GLY A 31 -3.51 5.58 7.55
C GLY A 31 -3.09 6.79 8.38
N ASP A 32 -2.93 6.58 9.68
CA ASP A 32 -2.19 7.53 10.50
C ASP A 32 -0.69 7.27 10.37
N SER A 33 0.14 8.23 10.73
CA SER A 33 1.60 8.07 10.64
C SER A 33 2.07 6.89 11.49
N GLY A 34 2.71 5.90 10.86
CA GLY A 34 3.17 4.68 11.51
C GLY A 34 2.10 3.60 11.71
N GLU A 35 0.83 3.86 11.34
CA GLU A 35 -0.24 2.86 11.45
C GLU A 35 0.06 1.64 10.58
N THR A 36 -0.14 0.44 11.11
CA THR A 36 -0.12 -0.78 10.32
C THR A 36 -1.41 -0.87 9.51
N VAL A 37 -1.28 -0.85 8.18
CA VAL A 37 -2.39 -0.90 7.24
C VAL A 37 -2.37 -2.18 6.43
N ARG A 38 -3.55 -2.63 6.01
CA ARG A 38 -3.72 -3.71 5.05
C ARG A 38 -3.49 -3.20 3.64
N VAL A 39 -2.72 -3.89 2.81
CA VAL A 39 -2.52 -3.52 1.40
C VAL A 39 -3.18 -4.56 0.51
N GLU A 40 -4.01 -4.09 -0.42
CA GLU A 40 -4.78 -4.94 -1.33
C GLU A 40 -4.59 -4.55 -2.80
N SER A 41 -4.68 -5.54 -3.68
CA SER A 41 -4.73 -5.34 -5.13
C SER A 41 -5.98 -4.56 -5.56
N ALA A 42 -6.04 -4.17 -6.82
CA ALA A 42 -7.21 -3.50 -7.37
C ALA A 42 -8.47 -4.38 -7.35
N GLU A 43 -8.33 -5.70 -7.21
CA GLU A 43 -9.37 -6.72 -7.13
C GLU A 43 -9.72 -7.07 -5.66
N GLY A 44 -8.97 -6.54 -4.69
CA GLY A 44 -9.17 -6.81 -3.26
C GLY A 44 -8.35 -7.99 -2.71
N ALA A 45 -7.42 -8.54 -3.51
CA ALA A 45 -6.53 -9.59 -3.01
C ALA A 45 -5.56 -9.02 -1.98
N PHE A 46 -5.36 -9.72 -0.86
CA PHE A 46 -4.37 -9.33 0.15
C PHE A 46 -2.96 -9.44 -0.43
N LEU A 47 -2.16 -8.39 -0.24
CA LEU A 47 -0.77 -8.35 -0.71
C LEU A 47 0.23 -8.31 0.45
N ALA A 48 0.00 -7.44 1.44
CA ALA A 48 0.91 -7.27 2.57
C ALA A 48 0.26 -6.48 3.72
N TRP A 49 0.92 -6.55 4.88
CA TRP A 49 0.81 -5.51 5.91
C TRP A 49 1.89 -4.47 5.66
N ALA A 50 1.61 -3.20 5.95
CA ALA A 50 2.60 -2.15 5.74
C ALA A 50 2.48 -1.02 6.78
N ALA A 51 3.60 -0.37 7.09
CA ALA A 51 3.61 0.85 7.90
C ALA A 51 3.32 2.08 7.03
N PHE A 52 2.29 2.84 7.36
CA PHE A 52 1.84 4.01 6.58
C PHE A 52 2.62 5.29 6.89
N SER A 53 2.84 6.13 5.87
CA SER A 53 3.55 7.42 5.99
C SER A 53 2.85 8.53 5.19
N PRO A 54 1.99 9.36 5.81
CA PRO A 54 1.15 10.36 5.13
C PRO A 54 1.90 11.54 4.51
N SER A 55 3.18 11.75 4.84
CA SER A 55 4.02 12.81 4.27
C SER A 55 5.05 12.32 3.25
N SER A 56 5.21 11.01 3.06
CA SER A 56 6.23 10.44 2.18
C SER A 56 5.70 10.03 0.81
N ARG A 57 6.53 10.22 -0.24
CA ARG A 57 6.29 9.63 -1.57
C ARG A 57 6.32 8.10 -1.54
N ILE A 58 7.07 7.50 -0.62
CA ILE A 58 6.96 6.08 -0.25
C ILE A 58 5.85 5.98 0.79
N ARG A 59 4.62 5.92 0.30
CA ARG A 59 3.40 6.04 1.10
C ARG A 59 3.28 4.94 2.15
N ALA A 60 3.77 3.74 1.86
CA ALA A 60 3.83 2.65 2.82
C ALA A 60 5.04 1.74 2.58
N ARG A 61 5.48 1.05 3.65
CA ARG A 61 6.56 0.06 3.63
C ARG A 61 6.04 -1.28 4.11
N ALA A 62 6.09 -2.29 3.23
CA ALA A 62 5.63 -3.66 3.46
C ALA A 62 6.73 -4.52 4.09
#